data_AF-L0RZR9-F1
#
_entry.id   AF-L0RZR9-F1
#
_cell.length_a   1.000
_cell.length_b   1.000
_cell.length_c   1.000
_cell.angle_alpha   90.00
_cell.angle_beta   90.00
_cell.angle_gamma   90.00
#
_symmetry.space_group_name_H-M   'P 1'
#
loop_
_entity.id
_entity.type
_entity.pdbx_description
1 polymer ?
#
loop_
_entity_poly.entity_id
_entity_poly.type
_entity_poly.pdbx_seq_one_letter_code
_entity_poly.pdbx_strand_id
1 'polypeptide(L)'
;MCYNNKEYIENYSKLKINMIHDIIKAGRALMKDKILKQITDYYLNSRDFNGFPLYNFDKNYSNLICQLIDEDKVEVLSPAFVLNPHIKALRLNIDKEEQKKEIIKKGDSVVLYPTEKHLKSLNINSEKPFTKMLLDGQGQLKILFFNIEILESYFQDPRYDVFWSDYRGSIVVSDEFYDENLESEYIKDFGLGYHKEKLYEEKVVGVFLGDLAELSLNAQLKWNINYLEYQQEYFINDGFYKNLVLGEWIDEVSIYDAVLDEMIVINSMCENMGIPHLFNKIYKPHTFEKPEDYRVMFLQLLKITMVSC
;
A
#
# COMPACT_ATOMS: atom_id res chain seq x y z
N MET A 1 -31.32 72.28 9.86
CA MET A 1 -30.92 70.87 10.05
C MET A 1 -29.70 70.60 9.19
N CYS A 2 -28.50 70.86 9.72
CA CYS A 2 -27.26 70.46 9.05
C CYS A 2 -27.05 68.99 9.36
N TYR A 3 -27.42 68.10 8.43
CA TYR A 3 -27.12 66.69 8.54
C TYR A 3 -25.60 66.50 8.60
N ASN A 4 -25.17 65.62 9.49
CA ASN A 4 -23.80 65.37 9.89
C ASN A 4 -23.01 64.74 8.71
N ASN A 5 -22.56 65.56 7.77
CA ASN A 5 -21.96 65.14 6.49
C ASN A 5 -20.69 64.28 6.68
N LYS A 6 -19.98 64.44 7.81
CA LYS A 6 -18.82 63.60 8.17
C LYS A 6 -19.19 62.14 8.44
N GLU A 7 -20.27 61.92 9.18
CA GLU A 7 -20.71 60.59 9.61
C GLU A 7 -21.24 59.77 8.42
N TYR A 8 -21.89 60.44 7.46
CA TYR A 8 -22.35 59.81 6.21
C TYR A 8 -21.18 59.41 5.30
N ILE A 9 -20.16 60.27 5.16
CA ILE A 9 -18.96 59.97 4.36
C ILE A 9 -18.13 58.86 4.99
N GLU A 10 -17.98 58.84 6.32
CA GLU A 10 -17.28 57.75 7.03
C GLU A 10 -18.00 56.41 6.87
N ASN A 11 -19.33 56.39 7.02
CA ASN A 11 -20.12 55.16 6.85
C ASN A 11 -20.06 54.65 5.40
N TYR A 12 -20.15 55.53 4.40
CA TYR A 12 -20.04 55.12 2.99
C TYR A 12 -18.63 54.61 2.64
N SER A 13 -17.59 55.21 3.23
CA SER A 13 -16.21 54.77 3.07
C SER A 13 -15.96 53.40 3.71
N LYS A 14 -16.48 53.17 4.92
CA LYS A 14 -16.44 51.84 5.60
C LYS A 14 -17.18 50.77 4.79
N LEU A 15 -18.37 51.08 4.27
CA LEU A 15 -19.15 50.18 3.42
C LEU A 15 -18.39 49.78 2.15
N LYS A 16 -17.75 50.73 1.46
CA LYS A 16 -16.90 50.44 0.30
C LYS A 16 -15.70 49.57 0.64
N ILE A 17 -15.01 49.84 1.76
CA ILE A 17 -13.85 49.05 2.20
C ILE A 17 -14.27 47.61 2.52
N ASN A 18 -15.38 47.42 3.24
CA ASN A 18 -15.90 46.09 3.56
C ASN A 18 -16.26 45.32 2.29
N MET A 19 -16.94 45.96 1.33
CA MET A 19 -17.30 45.34 0.05
C MET A 19 -16.07 44.90 -0.76
N ILE A 20 -15.00 45.72 -0.80
CA ILE A 20 -13.74 45.35 -1.45
C ILE A 20 -13.08 44.18 -0.71
N HIS A 21 -13.09 44.18 0.61
CA HIS A 21 -12.55 43.09 1.43
C HIS A 21 -13.27 41.77 1.14
N ASP A 22 -14.60 41.80 1.04
CA ASP A 22 -15.43 40.63 0.74
C ASP A 22 -15.15 40.08 -0.67
N ILE A 23 -14.99 40.95 -1.67
CA ILE A 23 -14.62 40.54 -3.04
C ILE A 23 -13.25 39.86 -3.06
N ILE A 24 -12.25 40.44 -2.38
CA ILE A 24 -10.90 39.85 -2.31
C ILE A 24 -10.95 38.48 -1.61
N LYS A 25 -11.72 38.38 -0.53
CA LYS A 25 -11.91 37.12 0.22
C LYS A 25 -12.58 36.05 -0.65
N ALA A 26 -13.62 36.41 -1.39
CA ALA A 26 -14.30 35.51 -2.32
C ALA A 26 -13.35 35.05 -3.44
N GLY A 27 -12.57 35.96 -4.03
CA GLY A 27 -11.58 35.61 -5.05
C GLY A 27 -10.50 34.64 -4.55
N ARG A 28 -10.01 34.84 -3.31
CA ARG A 28 -9.06 33.91 -2.67
C ARG A 28 -9.68 32.54 -2.41
N ALA A 29 -10.92 32.49 -1.94
CA ALA A 29 -11.63 31.22 -1.71
C ALA A 29 -11.77 30.43 -3.01
N LEU A 30 -12.22 31.10 -4.09
CA LEU A 30 -12.38 30.48 -5.41
C LEU A 30 -11.04 29.94 -5.97
N MET A 31 -9.94 30.66 -5.73
CA MET A 31 -8.61 30.20 -6.14
C MET A 31 -8.13 28.99 -5.34
N LYS A 32 -8.39 28.97 -4.03
CA LYS A 32 -8.05 27.85 -3.15
C LYS A 32 -8.81 26.58 -3.55
N ASP A 33 -10.10 26.71 -3.89
CA ASP A 33 -10.91 25.59 -4.37
C ASP A 33 -10.41 25.06 -5.72
N LYS A 34 -9.93 25.94 -6.61
CA LYS A 34 -9.29 25.54 -7.87
C LYS A 34 -8.00 24.73 -7.64
N ILE A 35 -7.15 25.15 -6.70
CA ILE A 35 -5.93 24.43 -6.33
C ILE A 35 -6.27 23.04 -5.80
N LEU A 36 -7.22 22.96 -4.84
CA LEU A 36 -7.66 21.70 -4.29
C LEU A 36 -8.20 20.76 -5.37
N LYS A 37 -9.08 21.28 -6.24
CA LYS A 37 -9.64 20.52 -7.35
C LYS A 37 -8.55 19.95 -8.26
N GLN A 38 -7.52 20.74 -8.59
CA GLN A 38 -6.42 20.29 -9.43
C GLN A 38 -5.60 19.16 -8.78
N ILE A 39 -5.32 19.26 -7.48
CA ILE A 39 -4.63 18.21 -6.71
C ILE A 39 -5.48 16.92 -6.69
N THR A 40 -6.77 17.06 -6.38
CA THR A 40 -7.73 15.95 -6.32
C THR A 40 -7.91 15.28 -7.67
N ASP A 41 -8.13 16.05 -8.74
CA ASP A 41 -8.32 15.53 -10.10
C ASP A 41 -7.07 14.78 -10.57
N TYR A 42 -5.87 15.28 -10.26
CA TYR A 42 -4.63 14.60 -10.63
C TYR A 42 -4.51 13.24 -9.93
N TYR A 43 -4.78 13.20 -8.63
CA TYR A 43 -4.75 11.96 -7.85
C TYR A 43 -5.74 10.92 -8.40
N LEU A 44 -6.98 11.32 -8.65
CA LEU A 44 -8.05 10.43 -9.10
C LEU A 44 -7.89 9.94 -10.56
N ASN A 45 -7.24 10.73 -11.41
CA ASN A 45 -6.99 10.36 -12.82
C ASN A 45 -5.60 9.75 -13.03
N SER A 46 -4.74 9.73 -12.01
CA SER A 46 -3.47 9.02 -12.06
C SER A 46 -3.74 7.52 -12.04
N ARG A 47 -3.10 6.76 -12.94
CA ARG A 47 -3.15 5.30 -12.98
C ARG A 47 -2.88 4.68 -11.60
N ASP A 48 -1.83 5.16 -10.93
CA ASP A 48 -1.35 4.59 -9.66
C ASP A 48 -1.62 5.52 -8.46
N PHE A 49 -2.62 6.41 -8.53
CA PHE A 49 -2.95 7.32 -7.43
C PHE A 49 -1.76 8.19 -6.95
N ASN A 50 -0.95 8.68 -7.89
CA ASN A 50 0.23 9.48 -7.61
C ASN A 50 -0.16 10.91 -7.20
N GLY A 51 0.68 11.54 -6.40
CA GLY A 51 0.44 12.90 -5.91
C GLY A 51 0.86 13.97 -6.92
N PHE A 52 0.28 15.16 -6.76
CA PHE A 52 0.53 16.30 -7.62
C PHE A 52 1.85 17.01 -7.23
N PRO A 53 2.85 17.11 -8.13
CA PRO A 53 4.11 17.77 -7.80
C PRO A 53 3.95 19.27 -7.56
N LEU A 54 4.49 19.80 -6.47
CA LEU A 54 4.36 21.21 -6.08
C LEU A 54 4.94 22.17 -7.13
N TYR A 55 6.00 21.78 -7.84
CA TYR A 55 6.64 22.63 -8.86
C TYR A 55 5.71 22.96 -10.04
N ASN A 56 4.60 22.22 -10.22
CA ASN A 56 3.58 22.54 -11.21
C ASN A 56 2.68 23.73 -10.78
N PHE A 57 2.82 24.21 -9.54
CA PHE A 57 2.16 25.41 -9.04
C PHE A 57 3.12 26.59 -8.96
N ASP A 58 2.59 27.79 -9.25
CA ASP A 58 3.34 29.02 -9.03
C ASP A 58 3.69 29.24 -7.56
N LYS A 59 4.85 29.86 -7.33
CA LYS A 59 5.41 30.16 -6.00
C LYS A 59 4.50 31.01 -5.10
N ASN A 60 3.50 31.70 -5.66
CA ASN A 60 2.54 32.53 -4.94
C ASN A 60 1.39 31.71 -4.30
N TYR A 61 1.23 30.43 -4.67
CA TYR A 61 0.18 29.56 -4.12
C TYR A 61 0.56 28.89 -2.80
N SER A 62 1.82 28.96 -2.36
CA SER A 62 2.29 28.36 -1.10
C SER A 62 1.40 28.70 0.11
N ASN A 63 0.99 29.97 0.25
CA ASN A 63 0.13 30.37 1.37
C ASN A 63 -1.27 29.75 1.31
N LEU A 64 -1.84 29.56 0.11
CA LEU A 64 -3.15 28.93 -0.05
C LEU A 64 -3.06 27.41 0.19
N ILE A 65 -1.95 26.78 -0.21
CA ILE A 65 -1.69 25.37 0.07
C ILE A 65 -1.51 25.14 1.57
N CYS A 66 -0.77 26.00 2.27
CA CYS A 66 -0.65 25.94 3.73
C CYS A 66 -2.03 26.03 4.43
N GLN A 67 -2.93 26.88 3.94
CA GLN A 67 -4.31 26.92 4.46
C GLN A 67 -5.09 25.62 4.20
N LEU A 68 -4.90 24.97 3.05
CA LEU A 68 -5.50 23.67 2.77
C LEU A 68 -4.97 22.56 3.68
N ILE A 69 -3.70 22.63 4.09
CA ILE A 69 -3.12 21.73 5.11
C ILE A 69 -3.77 21.98 6.47
N ASP A 70 -3.90 23.25 6.88
CA ASP A 70 -4.57 23.61 8.13
C ASP A 70 -6.03 23.10 8.16
N GLU A 71 -6.73 23.14 7.02
CA GLU A 71 -8.10 22.65 6.82
C GLU A 71 -8.25 21.10 6.71
N ASP A 72 -7.16 20.33 6.82
CA ASP A 72 -7.11 18.88 6.58
C ASP A 72 -7.61 18.47 5.19
N LYS A 73 -7.35 19.28 4.15
CA LYS A 73 -7.76 18.97 2.77
C LYS A 73 -6.61 18.48 1.89
N VAL A 74 -5.40 18.94 2.20
CA VAL A 74 -4.17 18.54 1.50
C VAL A 74 -3.16 18.04 2.53
N GLU A 75 -2.43 16.99 2.17
CA GLU A 75 -1.24 16.53 2.88
C GLU A 75 -0.02 16.55 1.94
N VAL A 76 1.18 16.59 2.53
CA VAL A 76 2.44 16.80 1.80
C VAL A 76 3.40 15.64 2.06
N LEU A 77 3.95 15.09 0.99
CA LEU A 77 5.10 14.18 1.02
C LEU A 77 6.33 14.86 0.41
N SER A 78 7.49 14.54 0.94
CA SER A 78 8.78 15.03 0.45
C SER A 78 9.90 14.04 0.81
N PRO A 79 11.10 14.19 0.24
CA PRO A 79 12.24 13.34 0.58
C PRO A 79 12.67 13.45 2.05
N ALA A 80 12.20 14.49 2.77
CA ALA A 80 12.42 14.61 4.20
C ALA A 80 11.61 13.60 5.02
N PHE A 81 10.54 13.02 4.46
CA PHE A 81 9.62 12.11 5.15
C PHE A 81 9.65 10.69 4.59
N VAL A 82 9.89 10.54 3.29
CA VAL A 82 9.80 9.26 2.58
C VAL A 82 10.85 9.15 1.48
N LEU A 83 11.20 7.92 1.11
CA LEU A 83 12.13 7.64 0.03
C LEU A 83 11.62 8.15 -1.34
N ASN A 84 10.35 7.86 -1.66
CA ASN A 84 9.71 8.29 -2.89
C ASN A 84 8.41 9.07 -2.61
N PRO A 85 8.43 10.42 -2.67
CA PRO A 85 7.25 11.26 -2.39
C PRO A 85 6.10 11.13 -3.39
N HIS A 86 6.35 10.56 -4.59
CA HIS A 86 5.33 10.40 -5.62
C HIS A 86 4.40 9.22 -5.37
N ILE A 87 4.75 8.35 -4.43
CA ILE A 87 3.95 7.18 -4.03
C ILE A 87 3.51 7.39 -2.59
N LYS A 88 2.19 7.37 -2.36
CA LYS A 88 1.65 7.36 -1.00
C LYS A 88 1.75 5.95 -0.44
N ALA A 89 2.95 5.55 -0.04
CA ALA A 89 3.24 4.19 0.40
C ALA A 89 2.46 3.79 1.65
N LEU A 90 2.59 4.57 2.73
CA LEU A 90 1.94 4.33 4.01
C LEU A 90 1.21 5.58 4.49
N ARG A 91 0.28 5.39 5.43
CA ARG A 91 -0.28 6.51 6.16
C ARG A 91 0.77 7.06 7.11
N LEU A 92 1.18 8.30 6.90
CA LEU A 92 2.13 8.98 7.77
C LEU A 92 1.41 10.06 8.56
N ASN A 93 1.65 10.09 9.87
CA ASN A 93 1.13 11.14 10.75
C ASN A 93 2.17 12.27 10.82
N ILE A 94 2.42 12.94 9.69
CA ILE A 94 3.38 14.06 9.62
C ILE A 94 2.72 15.30 10.20
N ASP A 95 3.44 16.02 11.06
CA ASP A 95 2.95 17.26 11.66
C ASP A 95 2.66 18.36 10.61
N LYS A 96 1.59 19.14 10.81
CA LYS A 96 1.18 20.17 9.85
C LYS A 96 2.23 21.28 9.69
N GLU A 97 2.94 21.66 10.75
CA GLU A 97 4.00 22.66 10.66
C GLU A 97 5.21 22.13 9.88
N GLU A 98 5.53 20.85 10.02
CA GLU A 98 6.58 20.21 9.21
C GLU A 98 6.21 20.17 7.73
N GLN A 99 4.97 19.79 7.41
CA GLN A 99 4.47 19.85 6.03
C GLN A 99 4.57 21.27 5.45
N LYS A 100 4.14 22.29 6.21
CA LYS A 100 4.22 23.70 5.80
C LYS A 100 5.66 24.18 5.62
N LYS A 101 6.60 23.75 6.46
CA LYS A 101 8.04 24.06 6.29
C LYS A 101 8.56 23.57 4.95
N GLU A 102 8.19 22.37 4.53
CA GLU A 102 8.63 21.83 3.24
C GLU A 102 8.02 22.59 2.05
N ILE A 103 6.75 23.02 2.14
CA ILE A 103 6.13 23.92 1.14
C ILE A 103 6.89 25.24 1.02
N ILE A 104 7.34 25.81 2.14
CA ILE A 104 8.04 27.11 2.19
C ILE A 104 9.48 26.99 1.68
N LYS A 105 10.19 25.92 2.05
CA LYS A 105 11.55 25.65 1.55
C LYS A 105 11.60 25.44 0.04
N LYS A 106 10.50 24.98 -0.58
CA LYS A 106 10.32 24.80 -2.03
C LYS A 106 11.38 23.89 -2.66
N GLY A 107 11.30 22.60 -2.38
CA GLY A 107 12.03 21.58 -3.13
C GLY A 107 11.26 21.12 -4.36
N ASP A 108 11.97 20.81 -5.46
CA ASP A 108 11.41 20.23 -6.69
C ASP A 108 10.81 18.81 -6.47
N SER A 109 10.97 18.26 -5.28
CA SER A 109 10.52 16.90 -4.91
C SER A 109 9.37 16.90 -3.89
N VAL A 110 8.73 18.06 -3.65
CA VAL A 110 7.54 18.13 -2.78
C VAL A 110 6.30 17.74 -3.58
N VAL A 111 5.49 16.85 -3.02
CA VAL A 111 4.31 16.27 -3.67
C VAL A 111 3.09 16.47 -2.78
N LEU A 112 1.98 16.86 -3.40
CA LEU A 112 0.71 17.19 -2.74
C LEU A 112 -0.30 16.07 -2.97
N TYR A 113 -0.97 15.66 -1.91
CA TYR A 113 -2.07 14.69 -1.97
C TYR A 113 -3.33 15.29 -1.38
N PRO A 114 -4.51 14.96 -1.91
CA PRO A 114 -5.75 15.16 -1.17
C PRO A 114 -5.75 14.23 0.05
N THR A 115 -6.26 14.71 1.18
CA THR A 115 -6.35 13.90 2.40
C THR A 115 -7.44 12.84 2.28
N GLU A 116 -7.32 11.75 3.04
CA GLU A 116 -8.38 10.74 3.19
C GLU A 116 -9.71 11.37 3.65
N LYS A 117 -9.65 12.37 4.55
CA LYS A 117 -10.83 13.12 5.02
C LYS A 117 -11.52 13.85 3.87
N HIS A 118 -10.76 14.52 3.00
CA HIS A 118 -11.32 15.20 1.84
C HIS A 118 -11.88 14.22 0.81
N LEU A 119 -11.13 13.17 0.46
CA LEU A 119 -11.54 12.17 -0.52
C LEU A 119 -12.84 11.45 -0.12
N LYS A 120 -12.95 11.00 1.14
CA LYS A 120 -14.18 10.39 1.66
C LYS A 120 -15.38 11.32 1.57
N SER A 121 -15.19 12.63 1.75
CA SER A 121 -16.29 13.61 1.64
C SER A 121 -16.88 13.72 0.22
N LEU A 122 -16.13 13.29 -0.80
CA LEU A 122 -16.58 13.29 -2.19
C LEU A 122 -17.52 12.11 -2.51
N ASN A 123 -17.60 11.09 -1.64
CA ASN A 123 -18.44 9.90 -1.80
C ASN A 123 -18.30 9.23 -3.19
N ILE A 124 -17.06 9.07 -3.66
CA ILE A 124 -16.78 8.46 -4.96
C ILE A 124 -17.11 6.97 -4.89
N ASN A 125 -18.02 6.49 -5.74
CA ASN A 125 -18.39 5.08 -5.80
C ASN A 125 -17.43 4.31 -6.72
N SER A 126 -17.16 3.06 -6.35
CA SER A 126 -16.42 2.10 -7.17
C SER A 126 -16.89 0.69 -6.81
N GLU A 127 -17.16 -0.13 -7.83
CA GLU A 127 -17.52 -1.54 -7.66
C GLU A 127 -16.31 -2.39 -7.26
N LYS A 128 -15.10 -1.90 -7.59
CA LYS A 128 -13.82 -2.50 -7.21
C LYS A 128 -13.48 -2.15 -5.75
N PRO A 129 -13.59 -3.08 -4.78
CA PRO A 129 -13.51 -2.77 -3.35
C PRO A 129 -12.13 -2.26 -2.90
N PHE A 130 -11.03 -2.77 -3.46
CA PHE A 130 -9.69 -2.33 -3.09
C PHE A 130 -9.29 -1.05 -3.81
N THR A 131 -9.71 -0.89 -5.08
CA THR A 131 -9.58 0.41 -5.77
C THR A 131 -10.36 1.51 -5.03
N LYS A 132 -11.53 1.18 -4.47
CA LYS A 132 -12.30 2.10 -3.61
C LYS A 132 -11.51 2.56 -2.38
N MET A 133 -10.73 1.69 -1.75
CA MET A 133 -9.88 2.05 -0.61
C MET A 133 -8.78 3.07 -1.01
N LEU A 134 -8.20 2.96 -2.20
CA LEU A 134 -7.26 3.97 -2.73
C LEU A 134 -7.97 5.26 -3.15
N LEU A 135 -9.17 5.18 -3.74
CA LEU A 135 -10.01 6.35 -4.01
C LEU A 135 -10.35 7.12 -2.73
N ASP A 136 -10.45 6.43 -1.59
CA ASP A 136 -10.61 7.03 -0.27
C ASP A 136 -9.30 7.54 0.35
N GLY A 137 -8.16 7.39 -0.32
CA GLY A 137 -6.88 7.99 0.09
C GLY A 137 -5.99 7.12 0.97
N GLN A 138 -6.24 5.81 1.04
CA GLN A 138 -5.38 4.88 1.78
C GLN A 138 -4.01 4.71 1.11
N GLY A 139 -3.00 4.31 1.89
CA GLY A 139 -1.65 4.08 1.39
C GLY A 139 -1.54 2.79 0.56
N GLN A 140 -0.73 2.82 -0.49
CA GLN A 140 -0.58 1.71 -1.45
C GLN A 140 0.08 0.46 -0.83
N LEU A 141 1.04 0.65 0.08
CA LEU A 141 1.71 -0.44 0.80
C LEU A 141 0.98 -0.81 2.10
N LYS A 142 -0.29 -0.40 2.26
CA LYS A 142 -1.12 -0.92 3.36
C LYS A 142 -1.32 -2.42 3.13
N ILE A 143 -0.88 -3.22 4.10
CA ILE A 143 -1.09 -4.67 4.08
C ILE A 143 -2.52 -4.96 4.52
N LEU A 144 -3.22 -5.76 3.72
CA LEU A 144 -4.53 -6.32 4.03
C LEU A 144 -4.42 -7.83 4.18
N PHE A 145 -5.12 -8.36 5.17
CA PHE A 145 -5.09 -9.77 5.55
C PHE A 145 -6.34 -10.51 5.07
N PHE A 146 -6.11 -11.73 4.61
CA PHE A 146 -7.10 -12.60 4.00
C PHE A 146 -7.00 -14.01 4.58
N ASN A 147 -8.12 -14.74 4.55
CA ASN A 147 -8.09 -16.18 4.80
C ASN A 147 -7.13 -16.84 3.80
N ILE A 148 -6.20 -17.67 4.30
CA ILE A 148 -5.19 -18.37 3.51
C ILE A 148 -5.78 -19.29 2.43
N GLU A 149 -7.02 -19.76 2.61
CA GLU A 149 -7.76 -20.57 1.64
C GLU A 149 -7.88 -19.90 0.26
N ILE A 150 -7.74 -18.57 0.16
CA ILE A 150 -7.71 -17.87 -1.12
C ILE A 150 -6.60 -18.43 -2.04
N LEU A 151 -5.46 -18.84 -1.49
CA LEU A 151 -4.35 -19.38 -2.27
C LEU A 151 -4.69 -20.74 -2.89
N GLU A 152 -5.49 -21.57 -2.23
CA GLU A 152 -5.93 -22.86 -2.78
C GLU A 152 -6.65 -22.67 -4.12
N SER A 153 -7.45 -21.62 -4.24
CA SER A 153 -8.15 -21.33 -5.49
C SER A 153 -7.22 -20.99 -6.67
N TYR A 154 -5.99 -20.53 -6.41
CA TYR A 154 -4.99 -20.30 -7.44
C TYR A 154 -4.20 -21.58 -7.70
N PHE A 155 -3.87 -22.34 -6.65
CA PHE A 155 -3.18 -23.62 -6.79
C PHE A 155 -3.95 -24.68 -7.55
N GLN A 156 -5.29 -24.70 -7.44
CA GLN A 156 -6.14 -25.66 -8.14
C GLN A 156 -6.48 -25.24 -9.57
N ASP A 157 -6.07 -24.04 -9.99
CA ASP A 157 -6.40 -23.49 -11.29
C ASP A 157 -5.12 -23.44 -12.16
N PRO A 158 -5.04 -24.27 -13.22
CA PRO A 158 -3.82 -24.42 -14.02
C PRO A 158 -3.42 -23.15 -14.78
N ARG A 159 -4.30 -22.13 -14.80
CA ARG A 159 -3.98 -20.84 -15.41
C ARG A 159 -2.98 -20.03 -14.59
N TYR A 160 -2.78 -20.33 -13.32
CA TYR A 160 -1.95 -19.53 -12.43
C TYR A 160 -0.74 -20.29 -11.90
N ASP A 161 0.39 -19.61 -11.87
CA ASP A 161 1.57 -20.05 -11.14
C ASP A 161 1.69 -19.26 -9.84
N VAL A 162 1.85 -19.98 -8.72
CA VAL A 162 2.05 -19.40 -7.40
C VAL A 162 3.50 -19.68 -6.96
N PHE A 163 4.29 -18.62 -6.87
CA PHE A 163 5.67 -18.69 -6.42
C PHE A 163 5.77 -18.35 -4.94
N TRP A 164 6.68 -19.03 -4.24
CA TRP A 164 6.95 -18.79 -2.83
C TRP A 164 8.46 -18.90 -2.53
N SER A 165 8.99 -17.87 -1.88
CA SER A 165 10.36 -17.76 -1.38
C SER A 165 10.32 -17.29 0.07
N ASP A 166 10.05 -18.24 0.98
CA ASP A 166 10.14 -18.18 2.45
C ASP A 166 9.29 -17.17 3.20
N TYR A 167 9.40 -15.89 2.86
CA TYR A 167 8.63 -14.80 3.46
C TYR A 167 7.78 -14.06 2.42
N ARG A 168 8.04 -14.29 1.13
CA ARG A 168 7.42 -13.58 0.00
C ARG A 168 6.94 -14.58 -1.05
N GLY A 169 5.77 -14.33 -1.61
CA GLY A 169 5.26 -15.03 -2.78
C GLY A 169 4.68 -14.09 -3.82
N SER A 170 4.39 -14.64 -5.00
CA SER A 170 3.72 -13.94 -6.11
C SER A 170 2.76 -14.89 -6.81
N ILE A 171 1.73 -14.33 -7.46
CA ILE A 171 0.76 -15.06 -8.27
C ILE A 171 0.77 -14.45 -9.65
N VAL A 172 1.06 -15.25 -10.67
CA VAL A 172 1.08 -14.83 -12.07
C VAL A 172 0.15 -15.70 -12.90
N VAL A 173 -0.28 -15.19 -14.05
CA VAL A 173 -0.87 -16.04 -15.09
C VAL A 173 0.29 -16.79 -15.75
N SER A 174 0.14 -18.10 -15.85
CA SER A 174 1.10 -18.99 -16.50
C SER A 174 1.25 -18.67 -17.99
N ASP A 175 2.46 -18.86 -18.52
CA ASP A 175 2.81 -18.50 -19.90
C ASP A 175 1.91 -19.18 -20.94
N GLU A 176 1.46 -20.42 -20.67
CA GLU A 176 0.57 -21.17 -21.57
C GLU A 176 -0.80 -20.52 -21.75
N PHE A 177 -1.25 -19.77 -20.75
CA PHE A 177 -2.57 -19.15 -20.71
C PHE A 177 -2.50 -17.62 -20.85
N TYR A 178 -1.32 -17.05 -21.05
CA TYR A 178 -1.12 -15.61 -21.19
C TYR A 178 -1.68 -15.06 -22.52
N ASP A 179 -2.37 -13.93 -22.44
CA ASP A 179 -2.91 -13.12 -23.53
C ASP A 179 -2.75 -11.65 -23.11
N GLU A 180 -2.33 -10.79 -24.03
CA GLU A 180 -2.21 -9.34 -23.80
C GLU A 180 -3.53 -8.69 -23.35
N ASN A 181 -4.67 -9.32 -23.66
CA ASN A 181 -6.01 -8.83 -23.30
C ASN A 181 -6.55 -9.42 -21.99
N LEU A 182 -5.81 -10.29 -21.31
CA LEU A 182 -6.24 -10.83 -20.02
C LEU A 182 -6.35 -9.72 -18.98
N GLU A 183 -7.44 -9.75 -18.22
CA GLU A 183 -7.57 -8.89 -17.06
C GLU A 183 -6.52 -9.28 -16.01
N SER A 184 -5.90 -8.29 -15.35
CA SER A 184 -4.84 -8.53 -14.39
C SER A 184 -5.34 -9.34 -13.19
N GLU A 185 -4.73 -10.50 -12.99
CA GLU A 185 -4.80 -11.35 -11.79
C GLU A 185 -3.42 -11.43 -11.10
N TYR A 186 -2.50 -10.55 -11.51
CA TYR A 186 -1.13 -10.53 -11.01
C TYR A 186 -1.08 -9.97 -9.60
N ILE A 187 -0.65 -10.79 -8.64
CA ILE A 187 -0.22 -10.35 -7.32
C ILE A 187 1.28 -10.37 -7.30
N LYS A 188 1.88 -9.18 -7.27
CA LYS A 188 3.32 -9.02 -7.21
C LYS A 188 3.88 -9.57 -5.92
N ASP A 189 3.28 -9.17 -4.79
CA ASP A 189 3.79 -9.48 -3.47
C ASP A 189 2.69 -9.91 -2.49
N PHE A 190 2.75 -11.17 -2.05
CA PHE A 190 2.02 -11.62 -0.87
C PHE A 190 2.97 -12.21 0.17
N GLY A 191 2.57 -12.15 1.44
CA GLY A 191 3.32 -12.72 2.56
C GLY A 191 2.39 -13.52 3.47
N LEU A 192 2.98 -14.38 4.30
CA LEU A 192 2.23 -15.02 5.38
C LEU A 192 2.13 -14.07 6.57
N GLY A 193 0.95 -14.04 7.19
CA GLY A 193 0.71 -13.37 8.46
C GLY A 193 0.15 -14.32 9.50
N TYR A 194 0.04 -13.82 10.73
CA TYR A 194 -0.36 -14.59 11.89
C TYR A 194 -1.29 -13.78 12.78
N HIS A 195 -2.23 -14.46 13.43
CA HIS A 195 -3.03 -13.86 14.48
C HIS A 195 -2.16 -13.57 15.72
N LYS A 196 -2.29 -12.37 16.29
CA LYS A 196 -1.46 -11.90 17.42
C LYS A 196 -1.54 -12.78 18.66
N GLU A 197 -2.72 -13.34 18.93
CA GLU A 197 -2.96 -14.20 20.11
C GLU A 197 -2.93 -15.69 19.80
N LYS A 198 -2.96 -16.08 18.51
CA LYS A 198 -3.09 -17.47 18.04
C LYS A 198 -2.02 -17.81 17.00
N LEU A 199 -0.78 -17.43 17.33
CA LEU A 199 0.40 -17.44 16.46
C LEU A 199 0.60 -18.74 15.65
N TYR A 200 0.18 -19.88 16.18
CA TYR A 200 0.43 -21.20 15.59
C TYR A 200 -0.83 -21.89 15.06
N GLU A 201 -2.00 -21.26 15.17
CA GLU A 201 -3.29 -21.88 14.82
C GLU A 201 -3.89 -21.26 13.56
N GLU A 202 -3.69 -19.96 13.36
CA GLU A 202 -4.30 -19.21 12.27
C GLU A 202 -3.23 -18.48 11.46
N LYS A 203 -2.91 -19.03 10.29
CA LYS A 203 -2.13 -18.36 9.26
C LYS A 203 -3.07 -17.60 8.33
N VAL A 204 -2.64 -16.43 7.92
CA VAL A 204 -3.35 -15.58 6.98
C VAL A 204 -2.42 -15.16 5.86
N VAL A 205 -2.98 -14.61 4.79
CA VAL A 205 -2.20 -14.05 3.69
C VAL A 205 -2.32 -12.54 3.74
N GLY A 206 -1.18 -11.85 3.73
CA GLY A 206 -1.12 -10.40 3.63
C GLY A 206 -0.71 -9.97 2.23
N VAL A 207 -1.41 -8.98 1.67
CA VAL A 207 -1.15 -8.42 0.34
C VAL A 207 -1.19 -6.90 0.41
N PHE A 208 -0.38 -6.22 -0.40
CA PHE A 208 -0.44 -4.77 -0.49
C PHE A 208 -1.72 -4.30 -1.20
N LEU A 209 -2.30 -3.21 -0.69
CA LEU A 209 -3.50 -2.60 -1.26
C LEU A 209 -3.30 -2.15 -2.71
N GLY A 210 -2.10 -1.67 -3.07
CA GLY A 210 -1.74 -1.29 -4.44
C GLY A 210 -1.93 -2.44 -5.43
N ASP A 211 -1.30 -3.58 -5.15
CA ASP A 211 -1.41 -4.79 -5.97
C ASP A 211 -2.86 -5.24 -6.12
N LEU A 212 -3.63 -5.26 -5.02
CA LEU A 212 -5.05 -5.61 -5.05
C LEU A 212 -5.90 -4.64 -5.89
N ALA A 213 -5.56 -3.35 -5.89
CA ALA A 213 -6.32 -2.33 -6.61
C ALA A 213 -6.12 -2.38 -8.13
N GLU A 214 -5.01 -2.96 -8.59
CA GLU A 214 -4.74 -3.18 -10.03
C GLU A 214 -5.54 -4.33 -10.62
N LEU A 215 -6.03 -5.24 -9.76
CA LEU A 215 -6.75 -6.42 -10.21
C LEU A 215 -8.07 -6.10 -10.93
N SER A 216 -8.53 -7.09 -11.71
CA SER A 216 -9.87 -7.11 -12.30
C SER A 216 -10.98 -6.96 -11.24
N LEU A 217 -12.20 -6.58 -11.66
CA LEU A 217 -13.32 -6.53 -10.72
C LEU A 217 -13.59 -7.90 -10.09
N ASN A 218 -13.59 -8.97 -10.90
CA ASN A 218 -13.86 -10.32 -10.43
C ASN A 218 -12.80 -10.80 -9.43
N ALA A 219 -11.54 -10.52 -9.73
CA ALA A 219 -10.40 -10.79 -8.86
C ALA A 219 -10.53 -10.08 -7.51
N GLN A 220 -10.83 -8.77 -7.53
CA GLN A 220 -11.03 -8.03 -6.29
C GLN A 220 -12.21 -8.57 -5.48
N LEU A 221 -13.31 -8.99 -6.13
CA LEU A 221 -14.43 -9.62 -5.42
C LEU A 221 -14.05 -10.98 -4.83
N LYS A 222 -13.28 -11.79 -5.56
CA LYS A 222 -12.73 -13.07 -5.09
C LYS A 222 -11.87 -12.89 -3.82
N TRP A 223 -10.98 -11.91 -3.82
CA TRP A 223 -10.19 -11.52 -2.65
C TRP A 223 -11.06 -10.95 -1.53
N ASN A 224 -12.05 -10.12 -1.85
CA ASN A 224 -12.93 -9.48 -0.87
C ASN A 224 -13.80 -10.48 -0.09
N ILE A 225 -14.21 -11.61 -0.70
CA ILE A 225 -14.91 -12.69 0.02
C ILE A 225 -14.04 -13.31 1.11
N ASN A 226 -12.71 -13.31 0.91
CA ASN A 226 -11.73 -13.85 1.85
C ASN A 226 -11.14 -12.78 2.78
N TYR A 227 -11.59 -11.53 2.68
CA TYR A 227 -11.10 -10.41 3.48
C TYR A 227 -11.47 -10.59 4.96
N LEU A 228 -10.50 -10.43 5.85
CA LEU A 228 -10.72 -10.56 7.28
C LEU A 228 -11.21 -9.23 7.88
N GLU A 229 -12.34 -9.23 8.58
CA GLU A 229 -12.90 -7.98 9.10
C GLU A 229 -11.97 -7.31 10.14
N TYR A 230 -11.39 -8.10 11.04
CA TYR A 230 -10.56 -7.63 12.15
C TYR A 230 -9.06 -7.55 11.78
N GLN A 231 -8.74 -6.76 10.75
CA GLN A 231 -7.38 -6.57 10.20
C GLN A 231 -6.29 -6.30 11.27
N GLN A 232 -6.64 -5.57 12.33
CA GLN A 232 -5.73 -5.19 13.41
C GLN A 232 -5.29 -6.36 14.31
N GLU A 233 -5.94 -7.52 14.23
CA GLU A 233 -5.61 -8.71 15.02
C GLU A 233 -4.46 -9.52 14.41
N TYR A 234 -4.05 -9.16 13.19
CA TYR A 234 -3.03 -9.86 12.44
C TYR A 234 -1.76 -9.02 12.29
N PHE A 235 -0.65 -9.70 12.04
CA PHE A 235 0.60 -9.09 11.65
C PHE A 235 1.29 -9.95 10.59
N ILE A 236 2.07 -9.31 9.72
CA ILE A 236 2.79 -9.99 8.63
C ILE A 236 4.10 -10.57 9.15
N ASN A 237 4.59 -11.63 8.50
CA ASN A 237 5.95 -12.12 8.69
C ASN A 237 6.96 -10.96 8.55
N ASP A 238 7.90 -10.89 9.48
CA ASP A 238 8.83 -9.77 9.61
C ASP A 238 9.74 -9.63 8.38
N GLY A 239 10.16 -10.75 7.78
CA GLY A 239 10.97 -10.76 6.56
C GLY A 239 10.27 -10.07 5.38
N PHE A 240 8.96 -10.26 5.25
CA PHE A 240 8.15 -9.58 4.24
C PHE A 240 8.20 -8.05 4.42
N TYR A 241 7.96 -7.58 5.65
CA TYR A 241 7.92 -6.15 5.94
C TYR A 241 9.31 -5.50 5.82
N LYS A 242 10.32 -6.09 6.45
CA LYS A 242 11.70 -5.61 6.38
C LYS A 242 12.21 -5.51 4.95
N ASN A 243 11.99 -6.54 4.14
CA ASN A 243 12.48 -6.53 2.77
C ASN A 243 11.70 -5.57 1.86
N LEU A 244 10.37 -5.64 1.86
CA LEU A 244 9.57 -4.93 0.86
C LEU A 244 9.21 -3.50 1.26
N VAL A 245 9.18 -3.19 2.56
CA VAL A 245 8.83 -1.85 3.07
C VAL A 245 10.07 -1.09 3.52
N LEU A 246 10.99 -1.74 4.24
CA LEU A 246 12.21 -1.09 4.76
C LEU A 246 13.42 -1.21 3.83
N GLY A 247 13.39 -2.13 2.86
CA GLY A 247 14.52 -2.37 1.95
C GLY A 247 15.68 -3.11 2.61
N GLU A 248 15.44 -3.81 3.71
CA GLU A 248 16.45 -4.58 4.43
C GLU A 248 16.70 -5.95 3.75
N TRP A 249 17.94 -6.43 3.84
CA TRP A 249 18.29 -7.78 3.43
C TRP A 249 17.84 -8.78 4.50
N ILE A 250 17.29 -9.91 4.07
CA ILE A 250 16.89 -11.01 4.94
C ILE A 250 17.91 -12.13 4.76
N ASP A 251 18.69 -12.40 5.81
CA ASP A 251 19.73 -13.44 5.81
C ASP A 251 19.21 -14.79 6.31
N GLU A 252 17.90 -14.88 6.60
CA GLU A 252 17.26 -16.11 7.08
C GLU A 252 17.09 -17.09 5.92
N VAL A 253 17.66 -18.29 6.07
CA VAL A 253 17.47 -19.40 5.14
C VAL A 253 16.24 -20.18 5.56
N SER A 254 15.40 -20.55 4.59
CA SER A 254 14.30 -21.49 4.79
C SER A 254 14.75 -22.73 5.56
N ILE A 255 14.01 -23.10 6.60
CA ILE A 255 14.18 -24.42 7.24
C ILE A 255 13.98 -25.53 6.19
N TYR A 256 13.12 -25.30 5.19
CA TYR A 256 12.85 -26.29 4.14
C TYR A 256 14.00 -26.44 3.17
N ASP A 257 14.55 -25.33 2.68
CA ASP A 257 15.73 -25.38 1.81
C ASP A 257 16.93 -25.95 2.58
N ALA A 258 17.08 -25.66 3.87
CA ALA A 258 18.09 -26.32 4.72
C ALA A 258 17.87 -27.85 4.83
N VAL A 259 16.62 -28.31 4.94
CA VAL A 259 16.30 -29.76 4.93
C VAL A 259 16.58 -30.38 3.57
N LEU A 260 16.23 -29.70 2.47
CA LEU A 260 16.51 -30.20 1.11
C LEU A 260 18.02 -30.26 0.84
N ASP A 261 18.78 -29.26 1.29
CA ASP A 261 20.25 -29.26 1.26
C ASP A 261 20.79 -30.46 2.05
N GLU A 262 20.29 -30.69 3.27
CA GLU A 262 20.71 -31.82 4.11
C GLU A 262 20.36 -33.18 3.48
N MET A 263 19.22 -33.31 2.80
CA MET A 263 18.86 -34.53 2.06
C MET A 263 19.88 -34.86 0.97
N ILE A 264 20.37 -33.84 0.25
CA ILE A 264 21.41 -33.99 -0.78
C ILE A 264 22.73 -34.42 -0.14
N VAL A 265 23.10 -33.78 0.97
CA VAL A 265 24.32 -34.12 1.72
C VAL A 265 24.27 -35.56 2.21
N ILE A 266 23.16 -35.99 2.82
CA ILE A 266 22.97 -37.36 3.32
C ILE A 266 23.09 -38.38 2.20
N ASN A 267 22.43 -38.17 1.05
CA ASN A 267 22.55 -39.09 -0.07
C ASN A 267 23.98 -39.15 -0.62
N SER A 268 24.68 -38.00 -0.68
CA SER A 268 26.09 -37.96 -1.06
C SER A 268 26.98 -38.77 -0.09
N MET A 269 26.67 -38.75 1.21
CA MET A 269 27.35 -39.61 2.19
C MET A 269 27.05 -41.10 1.95
N CYS A 270 25.79 -41.46 1.66
CA CYS A 270 25.41 -42.83 1.34
C CYS A 270 26.18 -43.38 0.12
N GLU A 271 26.27 -42.59 -0.95
CA GLU A 271 27.05 -42.93 -2.16
C GLU A 271 28.51 -43.21 -1.82
N ASN A 272 29.15 -42.31 -1.05
CA ASN A 272 30.55 -42.46 -0.64
C ASN A 272 30.79 -43.67 0.27
N MET A 273 29.77 -44.09 1.03
CA MET A 273 29.81 -45.29 1.87
C MET A 273 29.48 -46.58 1.11
N GLY A 274 29.03 -46.49 -0.15
CA GLY A 274 28.60 -47.63 -0.96
C GLY A 274 27.27 -48.25 -0.49
N ILE A 275 26.42 -47.47 0.20
CA ILE A 275 25.10 -47.90 0.64
C ILE A 275 23.99 -47.22 -0.18
N PRO A 276 22.78 -47.80 -0.27
CA PRO A 276 21.66 -47.16 -0.97
C PRO A 276 21.33 -45.79 -0.38
N HIS A 277 20.82 -44.89 -1.24
CA HIS A 277 20.36 -43.57 -0.82
C HIS A 277 19.27 -43.67 0.24
N LEU A 278 19.34 -42.80 1.24
CA LEU A 278 18.29 -42.69 2.25
C LEU A 278 17.03 -42.05 1.66
N PHE A 279 17.19 -41.07 0.77
CA PHE A 279 16.10 -40.36 0.12
C PHE A 279 16.02 -40.74 -1.37
N ASN A 280 14.95 -41.40 -1.76
CA ASN A 280 14.74 -41.87 -3.15
C ASN A 280 14.50 -40.74 -4.16
N LYS A 281 14.06 -39.57 -3.68
CA LYS A 281 13.80 -38.38 -4.49
C LYS A 281 14.39 -37.17 -3.80
N ILE A 282 15.19 -36.42 -4.54
CA ILE A 282 15.73 -35.13 -4.13
C ILE A 282 15.06 -34.03 -4.94
N TYR A 283 14.92 -32.86 -4.33
CA TYR A 283 14.41 -31.66 -4.97
C TYR A 283 15.51 -30.60 -4.91
N LYS A 284 15.54 -29.70 -5.89
CA LYS A 284 16.56 -28.65 -5.92
C LYS A 284 16.23 -27.60 -4.84
N PRO A 285 17.07 -27.44 -3.81
CA PRO A 285 16.93 -26.39 -2.82
C PRO A 285 17.06 -25.02 -3.49
N HIS A 286 16.45 -24.00 -2.91
CA HIS A 286 16.52 -22.62 -3.42
C HIS A 286 15.93 -22.46 -4.83
N THR A 287 15.03 -23.36 -5.23
CA THR A 287 14.29 -23.28 -6.51
C THR A 287 12.78 -23.39 -6.27
N PHE A 288 11.99 -23.04 -7.30
CA PHE A 288 10.53 -23.18 -7.27
C PHE A 288 10.05 -24.62 -7.50
N GLU A 289 10.93 -25.54 -7.90
CA GLU A 289 10.63 -26.96 -8.10
C GLU A 289 10.51 -27.69 -6.73
N LYS A 290 9.41 -27.44 -6.02
CA LYS A 290 9.11 -28.05 -4.72
C LYS A 290 7.97 -29.06 -4.82
N PRO A 291 7.94 -30.12 -3.98
CA PRO A 291 6.83 -31.07 -3.95
C PRO A 291 5.51 -30.35 -3.69
N GLU A 292 4.43 -30.82 -4.29
CA GLU A 292 3.09 -30.22 -4.13
C GLU A 292 2.61 -30.28 -2.66
N ASP A 293 2.94 -31.36 -1.94
CA ASP A 293 2.67 -31.54 -0.52
C ASP A 293 3.59 -30.72 0.41
N TYR A 294 4.60 -30.03 -0.15
CA TYR A 294 5.59 -29.23 0.58
C TYR A 294 5.29 -27.73 0.56
N ARG A 295 4.04 -27.35 0.28
CA ARG A 295 3.59 -25.96 0.35
C ARG A 295 3.54 -25.51 1.82
N VAL A 296 4.68 -24.99 2.29
CA VAL A 296 4.95 -24.43 3.64
C VAL A 296 3.83 -23.55 4.17
N MET A 297 3.15 -22.85 3.26
CA MET A 297 2.02 -21.98 3.55
C MET A 297 0.90 -22.73 4.28
N PHE A 298 0.59 -23.98 3.88
CA PHE A 298 -0.50 -24.77 4.45
C PHE A 298 -0.08 -25.76 5.54
N LEU A 299 1.22 -26.03 5.69
CA LEU A 299 1.70 -26.90 6.77
C LEU A 299 1.50 -26.21 8.12
N GLN A 300 0.80 -26.87 9.05
CA GLN A 300 0.76 -26.40 10.45
C GLN A 300 2.20 -26.24 10.95
N LEU A 301 2.49 -25.11 11.61
CA LEU A 301 3.78 -24.96 12.29
C LEU A 301 3.86 -26.11 13.31
N LEU A 302 4.79 -27.04 13.08
CA LEU A 302 5.04 -28.12 14.03
C LEU A 302 5.28 -27.48 15.40
N LYS A 303 4.44 -27.82 16.39
CA LYS A 303 4.75 -27.56 17.80
C LYS A 303 6.02 -28.34 18.11
N ILE A 304 7.19 -27.73 17.92
CA ILE A 304 8.42 -28.21 18.52
C ILE A 304 8.31 -27.85 20.01
N THR A 305 7.50 -28.62 20.72
CA THR A 305 7.63 -28.71 22.18
C THR A 305 8.99 -29.32 22.40
N MET A 306 9.99 -28.48 22.66
CA MET A 306 11.23 -28.90 23.30
C MET A 306 10.82 -29.52 24.63
N VAL A 307 10.66 -30.84 24.65
CA VAL A 307 10.67 -31.60 25.89
C VAL A 307 12.10 -31.47 26.38
N SER A 308 12.32 -30.50 27.24
CA SER A 308 13.53 -30.39 28.03
C SER A 308 13.74 -31.71 28.77
N CYS A 309 14.77 -32.46 28.34
CA CYS A 309 15.40 -33.48 29.17
C CYS A 309 16.06 -32.85 30.39
#